data_AF-A0A6S7GF15-F1
#
_entry.id   AF-A0A6S7GF15-F1
#
_cell.length_a   1.000
_cell.length_b   1.000
_cell.length_c   1.000
_cell.angle_alpha   90.00
_cell.angle_beta   90.00
_cell.angle_gamma   90.00
#
_symmetry.space_group_name_H-M   'P 1'
#
loop_
_entity.id
_entity.type
_entity.pdbx_description
1 polymer ?
#
loop_
_entity_poly.entity_id
_entity_poly.type
_entity_poly.pdbx_seq_one_letter_code
_entity_poly.pdbx_strand_id
1 'polypeptide(L)'
;MDTFKNLNLNEEILNLEVVTTEHIKTITKTLEEKYLTFWKHKLENSSKLTFYSTFKTDHNLENYLVFIKDPYKRKCLSRLRVSNHNLQIEIARYQNIPREERLCKICNSGEVENETHLLLSCKAYEQSRENLRSSLENASSDEINLNSQTLSADLMKSTDS
;
A
#
# COMPACT_ATOMS: atom_id res chain seq x y z
N MET A 1 -11.30 26.82 9.28
CA MET A 1 -12.53 27.21 8.58
C MET A 1 -12.21 27.71 7.16
N ASP A 2 -11.23 27.11 6.46
CA ASP A 2 -10.73 27.60 5.15
C ASP A 2 -10.38 26.49 4.14
N THR A 3 -10.79 25.24 4.37
CA THR A 3 -10.49 24.12 3.46
C THR A 3 -11.39 24.07 2.22
N PHE A 4 -12.55 24.72 2.23
CA PHE A 4 -13.51 24.67 1.11
C PHE A 4 -13.26 25.70 -0.01
N LYS A 5 -12.49 26.76 0.24
CA LYS A 5 -12.22 27.82 -0.77
C LYS A 5 -11.34 27.35 -1.93
N ASN A 6 -10.54 26.30 -1.74
CA ASN A 6 -9.63 25.78 -2.77
C ASN A 6 -10.24 24.64 -3.60
N LEU A 7 -11.53 24.32 -3.41
CA LEU A 7 -12.14 23.22 -4.11
C LEU A 7 -12.41 23.50 -5.58
N ASN A 8 -12.18 24.72 -6.11
CA ASN A 8 -12.38 25.12 -7.51
C ASN A 8 -13.62 24.43 -8.12
N LEU A 9 -14.70 24.39 -7.34
CA LEU A 9 -16.02 23.94 -7.78
C LEU A 9 -16.52 25.11 -8.62
N ASN A 10 -17.01 24.84 -9.83
CA ASN A 10 -17.53 25.90 -10.71
C ASN A 10 -18.40 26.86 -9.89
N GLU A 11 -18.25 28.17 -10.07
CA GLU A 11 -19.00 29.17 -9.29
C GLU A 11 -20.52 28.95 -9.37
N GLU A 12 -21.00 28.27 -10.42
CA GLU A 12 -22.39 27.79 -10.57
C GLU A 12 -22.86 26.85 -9.44
N ILE A 13 -21.99 26.00 -8.89
CA ILE A 13 -22.34 25.03 -7.83
C ILE A 13 -22.52 25.73 -6.47
N LEU A 14 -21.78 26.82 -6.24
CA LEU A 14 -21.79 27.56 -4.98
C LEU A 14 -23.00 28.50 -4.83
N ASN A 15 -23.73 28.76 -5.93
CA ASN A 15 -24.86 29.68 -6.01
C ASN A 15 -26.19 28.98 -6.33
N LEU A 16 -26.32 27.67 -6.06
CA LEU A 16 -27.54 26.92 -6.32
C LEU A 16 -28.66 27.27 -5.33
N GLU A 17 -29.75 27.89 -5.80
CA GLU A 17 -30.97 28.12 -5.01
C GLU A 17 -31.72 26.81 -4.69
N VAL A 18 -31.56 25.78 -5.54
CA VAL A 18 -32.12 24.43 -5.33
C VAL A 18 -31.08 23.38 -5.77
N VAL A 19 -30.75 22.46 -4.87
CA VAL A 19 -29.85 21.32 -5.15
C VAL A 19 -30.66 20.16 -5.72
N THR A 20 -30.22 19.61 -6.86
CA THR A 20 -30.86 18.46 -7.52
C THR A 20 -29.98 17.23 -7.40
N THR A 21 -30.54 16.05 -7.69
CA THR A 21 -29.76 14.80 -7.75
C THR A 21 -28.61 14.88 -8.75
N GLU A 22 -28.79 15.61 -9.86
CA GLU A 22 -27.73 15.76 -10.86
C GLU A 22 -26.59 16.62 -10.32
N HIS A 23 -26.89 17.72 -9.61
CA HIS A 23 -25.88 18.52 -8.92
C HIS A 23 -25.08 17.68 -7.92
N ILE A 24 -25.76 16.84 -7.13
CA ILE A 24 -25.08 15.95 -6.17
C ILE A 24 -24.13 15.00 -6.90
N LYS A 25 -24.57 14.35 -7.99
CA LYS A 25 -23.73 13.46 -8.79
C LYS A 25 -22.50 14.18 -9.35
N THR A 26 -22.68 15.37 -9.91
CA THR A 26 -21.57 16.17 -10.44
C THR A 26 -20.57 16.52 -9.34
N ILE A 27 -21.05 17.01 -8.19
CA ILE A 27 -20.18 17.36 -7.05
C ILE A 27 -19.42 16.14 -6.56
N THR A 28 -20.10 15.00 -6.34
CA THR A 28 -19.46 13.77 -5.88
C THR A 28 -18.38 13.32 -6.85
N LYS A 29 -18.68 13.29 -8.16
CA LYS A 29 -17.70 12.92 -9.19
C LYS A 29 -16.50 13.87 -9.21
N THR A 30 -16.73 15.18 -9.16
CA THR A 30 -15.64 16.17 -9.14
C THR A 30 -14.76 16.03 -7.90
N LEU A 31 -15.35 15.80 -6.72
CA LEU A 31 -14.60 15.59 -5.49
C LEU A 31 -13.76 14.31 -5.56
N GLU A 32 -14.34 13.23 -6.10
CA GLU A 32 -13.64 11.97 -6.32
C GLU A 32 -12.44 12.15 -7.26
N GLU A 33 -12.63 12.77 -8.42
CA GLU A 33 -11.55 13.02 -9.39
C GLU A 33 -10.41 13.87 -8.80
N LYS A 34 -10.76 14.91 -8.03
CA LYS A 34 -9.78 15.76 -7.35
C LYS A 34 -9.01 15.00 -6.28
N TYR A 35 -9.71 14.17 -5.50
CA TYR A 35 -9.08 13.33 -4.51
C TYR A 35 -8.15 12.28 -5.14
N LEU A 36 -8.58 11.61 -6.22
CA LEU A 36 -7.76 10.63 -6.94
C LEU A 36 -6.48 11.27 -7.50
N THR A 37 -6.60 12.48 -8.05
CA THR A 37 -5.45 13.25 -8.54
C THR A 37 -4.48 13.59 -7.40
N PHE A 38 -5.02 14.09 -6.28
CA PHE A 38 -4.23 14.36 -5.08
C PHE A 38 -3.53 13.10 -4.54
N TRP A 39 -4.26 12.00 -4.48
CA TRP A 39 -3.75 10.72 -3.99
C TRP A 39 -2.59 10.19 -4.85
N LYS A 40 -2.74 10.19 -6.18
CA LYS A 40 -1.66 9.80 -7.11
C LYS A 40 -0.43 10.69 -6.95
N HIS A 41 -0.63 12.01 -6.93
CA HIS A 41 0.46 12.95 -6.69
C HIS A 41 1.19 12.69 -5.36
N LYS A 42 0.44 12.40 -4.28
CA LYS A 42 1.03 12.04 -2.99
C LYS A 42 1.79 10.72 -3.04
N LEU A 43 1.30 9.73 -3.78
CA LEU A 43 1.96 8.44 -3.92
C LEU A 43 3.31 8.56 -4.65
N GLU A 44 3.37 9.36 -5.71
CA GLU A 44 4.57 9.56 -6.53
C GLU A 44 5.64 10.40 -5.82
N ASN A 45 5.23 11.37 -5.00
CA ASN A 45 6.13 12.35 -4.39
C ASN A 45 6.43 12.10 -2.91
N SER A 46 5.91 11.02 -2.32
CA SER A 46 6.12 10.71 -0.90
C SER A 46 7.40 9.89 -0.69
N SER A 47 8.25 10.35 0.24
CA SER A 47 9.37 9.56 0.76
C SER A 47 8.95 8.49 1.79
N LYS A 48 7.67 8.51 2.22
CA LYS A 48 7.03 7.49 3.06
C LYS A 48 6.24 6.51 2.20
N LEU A 49 6.00 5.31 2.73
CA LEU A 49 5.20 4.28 2.06
C LEU A 49 5.77 3.90 0.68
N THR A 50 7.10 3.93 0.53
CA THR A 50 7.78 3.55 -0.72
C THR A 50 7.47 2.12 -1.14
N PHE A 51 7.25 1.23 -0.17
CA PHE A 51 6.84 -0.15 -0.46
C PHE A 51 5.41 -0.19 -1.03
N TYR A 52 4.48 0.51 -0.39
CA TYR A 52 3.08 0.61 -0.85
C TYR A 52 2.96 1.17 -2.27
N SER A 53 3.75 2.19 -2.62
CA SER A 53 3.73 2.78 -3.96
C SER A 53 4.24 1.85 -5.05
N THR A 54 4.96 0.76 -4.72
CA THR A 54 5.42 -0.21 -5.73
C THR A 54 4.28 -1.04 -6.33
N PHE A 55 3.15 -1.20 -5.62
CA PHE A 55 2.07 -2.09 -6.08
C PHE A 55 0.67 -1.47 -6.09
N LYS A 56 0.43 -0.39 -5.34
CA LYS A 56 -0.89 0.26 -5.33
C LYS A 56 -1.06 1.16 -6.55
N THR A 57 -1.89 0.72 -7.50
CA THR A 57 -2.13 1.40 -8.78
C THR A 57 -3.41 2.23 -8.82
N ASP A 58 -4.39 1.86 -8.00
CA ASP A 58 -5.77 2.34 -8.04
C ASP A 58 -6.29 2.57 -6.62
N HIS A 59 -7.18 3.54 -6.42
CA HIS A 59 -7.72 3.87 -5.10
C HIS A 59 -9.04 3.12 -4.83
N ASN A 60 -8.94 1.80 -4.65
CA ASN A 60 -10.08 0.94 -4.34
C ASN A 60 -9.86 0.12 -3.06
N LEU A 61 -10.93 -0.52 -2.58
CA LEU A 61 -10.88 -1.51 -1.50
C LEU A 61 -9.97 -2.67 -1.91
N GLU A 62 -9.15 -3.12 -0.96
CA GLU A 62 -8.22 -4.23 -1.21
C GLU A 62 -8.88 -5.59 -1.02
N ASN A 63 -8.63 -6.50 -1.95
CA ASN A 63 -9.16 -7.87 -1.94
C ASN A 63 -8.85 -8.60 -0.62
N TYR A 64 -7.66 -8.41 -0.06
CA TYR A 64 -7.26 -9.11 1.17
C TYR A 64 -8.14 -8.75 2.38
N LEU A 65 -8.81 -7.59 2.35
CA LEU A 65 -9.76 -7.18 3.39
C LEU A 65 -11.06 -7.98 3.34
N VAL A 66 -11.43 -8.51 2.16
CA VAL A 66 -12.66 -9.26 1.90
C VAL A 66 -12.43 -10.77 2.00
N PHE A 67 -11.35 -11.26 1.39
CA PHE A 67 -11.14 -12.70 1.20
C PHE A 67 -10.42 -13.37 2.36
N ILE A 68 -9.46 -12.71 3.01
CA ILE A 68 -8.76 -13.29 4.16
C ILE A 68 -9.70 -13.26 5.35
N LYS A 69 -10.19 -14.42 5.79
CA LYS A 69 -11.13 -14.51 6.93
C LYS A 69 -10.46 -14.34 8.28
N ASP A 70 -9.22 -14.78 8.40
CA ASP A 70 -8.43 -14.65 9.62
C ASP A 70 -8.09 -13.16 9.91
N PRO A 71 -8.63 -12.58 11.00
CA PRO A 71 -8.39 -11.18 11.35
C PRO A 71 -6.91 -10.90 11.69
N TYR A 72 -6.19 -11.89 12.22
CA TYR A 72 -4.78 -11.74 12.54
C TYR A 72 -3.95 -11.59 11.26
N LYS A 73 -4.17 -12.46 10.26
CA LYS A 73 -3.51 -12.37 8.95
C LYS A 73 -3.82 -11.05 8.24
N ARG A 74 -5.10 -10.62 8.23
CA ARG A 74 -5.48 -9.30 7.69
C ARG A 74 -4.71 -8.17 8.37
N LYS A 75 -4.68 -8.16 9.71
CA LYS A 75 -3.97 -7.14 10.49
C LYS A 75 -2.48 -7.10 10.15
N CYS A 76 -1.83 -8.26 10.04
CA CYS A 76 -0.41 -8.36 9.68
C CYS A 76 -0.14 -7.78 8.29
N LEU A 77 -0.97 -8.10 7.29
CA LEU A 77 -0.85 -7.54 5.94
C LEU A 77 -1.09 -6.03 5.92
N SER A 78 -2.14 -5.54 6.60
CA SER A 78 -2.40 -4.10 6.71
C SER A 78 -1.21 -3.38 7.33
N ARG A 79 -0.62 -3.94 8.40
CA ARG A 79 0.58 -3.38 9.05
C ARG A 79 1.77 -3.33 8.09
N LEU A 80 2.00 -4.39 7.32
CA LEU A 80 3.07 -4.42 6.33
C LEU A 80 2.87 -3.36 5.25
N ARG A 81 1.64 -3.24 4.72
CA ARG A 81 1.31 -2.30 3.65
C ARG A 81 1.42 -0.84 4.06
N VAL A 82 1.07 -0.50 5.29
CA VAL A 82 1.10 0.89 5.78
C VAL A 82 2.38 1.23 6.53
N SER A 83 3.43 0.41 6.37
CA SER A 83 4.72 0.52 7.05
C SER A 83 4.59 0.68 8.58
N ASN A 84 3.65 -0.07 9.19
CA ASN A 84 3.43 -0.16 10.64
C ASN A 84 4.05 -1.45 11.21
N HIS A 85 5.35 -1.59 11.01
CA HIS A 85 6.15 -2.73 11.42
C HIS A 85 7.50 -2.30 12.01
N ASN A 86 8.23 -3.27 12.56
CA ASN A 86 9.44 -3.04 13.33
C ASN A 86 10.72 -3.33 12.53
N LEU A 87 10.71 -3.05 11.22
CA LEU A 87 11.92 -3.18 10.39
C LEU A 87 12.78 -1.93 10.55
N GLN A 88 14.11 -2.03 10.39
CA GLN A 88 15.00 -0.88 10.56
C GLN A 88 14.62 0.29 9.64
N ILE A 89 14.07 0.03 8.44
CA ILE A 89 13.61 1.11 7.56
C ILE A 89 12.68 2.11 8.26
N GLU A 90 11.87 1.62 9.20
CA GLU A 90 10.96 2.41 10.03
C GLU A 90 11.52 2.76 11.40
N ILE A 91 12.10 1.82 12.14
CA ILE A 91 12.60 2.09 13.51
C ILE A 91 13.74 3.12 13.48
N ALA A 92 14.74 2.90 12.64
CA ALA A 92 15.93 3.74 12.56
C ALA A 92 15.61 5.12 11.95
N ARG A 93 14.48 5.25 11.24
CA ARG A 93 13.96 6.55 10.78
C ARG A 93 13.66 7.50 11.93
N TYR A 94 13.05 7.01 13.01
CA TYR A 94 12.75 7.84 14.20
C TYR A 94 14.02 8.27 14.95
N GLN A 95 15.16 7.64 14.65
CA GLN A 95 16.48 7.98 15.17
C GLN A 95 17.29 8.85 14.20
N ASN A 96 16.69 9.30 13.09
CA ASN A 96 17.34 10.08 12.03
C ASN A 96 18.55 9.39 11.36
N ILE A 97 18.58 8.05 11.38
CA ILE A 97 19.62 7.28 10.68
C ILE A 97 19.37 7.37 9.17
N PRO A 98 20.41 7.63 8.34
CA PRO A 98 20.31 7.64 6.88
C PRO A 98 19.71 6.34 6.34
N ARG A 99 18.97 6.38 5.23
CA ARG A 99 18.19 5.22 4.73
C ARG A 99 19.08 4.02 4.43
N GLU A 100 20.21 4.30 3.82
CA GLU A 100 21.28 3.39 3.44
C GLU A 100 21.96 2.71 4.64
N GLU A 101 21.88 3.31 5.83
CA GLU A 101 22.46 2.77 7.08
C GLU A 101 21.43 1.97 7.91
N ARG A 102 20.17 1.87 7.46
CA ARG A 102 19.10 1.12 8.16
C ARG A 102 19.19 -0.36 7.88
N LEU A 103 20.31 -0.97 8.26
CA LEU A 103 20.71 -2.32 7.86
C LEU A 103 19.96 -3.43 8.62
N CYS A 104 19.75 -4.57 7.97
CA CYS A 104 19.20 -5.75 8.64
C CYS A 104 20.17 -6.29 9.67
N LYS A 105 19.71 -6.33 10.92
CA LYS A 105 20.50 -6.78 12.07
C LYS A 105 20.45 -8.29 12.28
N ILE A 106 19.64 -9.00 11.49
CA ILE A 106 19.33 -10.42 11.69
C ILE A 106 20.08 -11.30 10.67
N CYS A 107 20.14 -10.89 9.40
CA CYS A 107 20.75 -11.71 8.35
C CYS A 107 22.21 -11.38 8.06
N ASN A 108 22.76 -10.33 8.68
CA ASN A 108 24.14 -9.86 8.53
C ASN A 108 24.59 -9.62 7.07
N SER A 109 23.65 -9.40 6.13
CA SER A 109 23.99 -9.20 4.71
C SER A 109 24.55 -7.82 4.40
N GLY A 110 24.43 -6.86 5.33
CA GLY A 110 24.75 -5.46 5.07
C GLY A 110 23.72 -4.76 4.17
N GLU A 111 22.55 -5.37 3.92
CA GLU A 111 21.46 -4.77 3.16
C GLU A 111 20.50 -3.97 4.05
N VAL A 112 19.82 -2.98 3.48
CA VAL A 112 18.77 -2.22 4.15
C VAL A 112 17.59 -3.11 4.52
N GLU A 113 17.16 -3.07 5.79
CA GLU A 113 16.02 -3.84 6.29
C GLU A 113 14.70 -3.15 5.95
N ASN A 114 14.23 -3.36 4.72
CA ASN A 114 12.91 -2.93 4.27
C ASN A 114 12.00 -4.13 3.97
N GLU A 115 10.74 -3.82 3.63
CA GLU A 115 9.70 -4.81 3.34
C GLU A 115 10.11 -5.73 2.18
N THR A 116 10.76 -5.19 1.14
CA THR A 116 11.29 -5.95 0.01
C THR A 116 12.37 -6.95 0.46
N HIS A 117 13.32 -6.52 1.29
CA HIS A 117 14.36 -7.40 1.83
C HIS A 117 13.73 -8.54 2.64
N LEU A 118 12.79 -8.23 3.55
CA LEU A 118 12.06 -9.23 4.33
C LEU A 118 11.37 -10.27 3.42
N LEU A 119 10.61 -9.80 2.44
CA LEU A 119 9.75 -10.63 1.60
C LEU A 119 10.50 -11.38 0.51
N LEU A 120 11.67 -10.92 0.06
CA LEU A 120 12.32 -11.46 -1.15
C LEU A 120 13.71 -12.06 -0.89
N SER A 121 14.55 -11.46 -0.04
CA SER A 121 15.99 -11.77 -0.04
C SER A 121 16.62 -12.03 1.33
N CYS A 122 15.95 -11.71 2.43
CA CYS A 122 16.52 -11.81 3.77
C CYS A 122 16.83 -13.27 4.14
N LYS A 123 18.10 -13.66 4.20
CA LYS A 123 18.50 -15.06 4.52
C LYS A 123 17.93 -15.55 5.85
N ALA A 124 17.81 -14.68 6.85
CA ALA A 124 17.24 -15.04 8.15
C ALA A 124 15.77 -15.49 8.09
N TYR A 125 15.02 -15.05 7.07
CA TYR A 125 13.61 -15.40 6.88
C TYR A 125 13.37 -16.37 5.73
N GLU A 126 14.42 -17.00 5.19
CA GLU A 126 14.31 -17.91 4.04
C GLU A 126 13.30 -19.03 4.28
N GLN A 127 13.42 -19.76 5.39
CA GLN A 127 12.46 -20.83 5.72
C GLN A 127 11.02 -20.32 5.85
N SER A 128 10.82 -19.11 6.40
CA SER A 128 9.49 -18.52 6.53
C SER A 128 8.90 -18.15 5.17
N ARG A 129 9.74 -17.68 4.23
CA ARG A 129 9.33 -17.42 2.85
C ARG A 129 8.99 -18.70 2.12
N GLU A 130 9.80 -19.75 2.25
CA GLU A 130 9.51 -21.03 1.63
C GLU A 130 8.18 -21.62 2.13
N ASN A 131 7.93 -21.55 3.44
CA ASN A 131 6.64 -21.98 3.99
C ASN A 131 5.46 -21.16 3.44
N LEU A 132 5.64 -19.84 3.26
CA LEU A 132 4.63 -18.98 2.65
C LEU A 132 4.40 -19.37 1.18
N ARG A 133 5.47 -19.57 0.40
CA ARG A 133 5.41 -19.99 -1.00
C ARG A 133 4.67 -21.31 -1.16
N SER A 134 5.04 -22.34 -0.39
CA SER A 134 4.34 -23.62 -0.42
C SER A 134 2.87 -23.48 -0.03
N SER A 135 2.53 -22.60 0.92
CA SER A 135 1.14 -22.36 1.29
C SER A 135 0.33 -21.69 0.17
N LEU A 136 0.98 -20.85 -0.65
CA LEU A 136 0.36 -20.17 -1.78
C LEU A 136 0.15 -21.13 -2.96
N GLU A 137 1.18 -21.91 -3.32
CA GLU A 137 1.10 -22.92 -4.39
C GLU A 137 -0.01 -23.94 -4.15
N ASN A 138 -0.23 -24.35 -2.90
CA ASN A 138 -1.31 -25.25 -2.54
C ASN A 138 -2.71 -24.59 -2.58
N ALA A 139 -2.78 -23.26 -2.62
CA ALA A 139 -4.02 -22.49 -2.58
C ALA A 139 -4.46 -21.98 -3.96
N SER A 140 -3.55 -21.90 -4.95
CA SER A 140 -3.83 -21.38 -6.29
C SER A 140 -3.75 -22.48 -7.35
N SER A 141 -4.78 -22.63 -8.19
CA SER A 141 -4.73 -23.45 -9.41
C SER A 141 -3.95 -22.79 -10.56
N ASP A 142 -3.65 -21.49 -10.44
CA ASP A 142 -2.84 -20.73 -11.38
C ASP A 142 -1.51 -20.33 -10.72
N GLU A 143 -0.40 -20.46 -11.46
CA GLU A 143 0.96 -20.20 -10.98
C GLU A 143 1.15 -18.75 -10.49
N ILE A 144 1.20 -18.54 -9.18
CA ILE A 144 1.75 -17.30 -8.61
C ILE A 144 3.26 -17.31 -8.91
N ASN A 145 3.68 -16.55 -9.92
CA ASN A 145 5.08 -16.47 -10.32
C ASN A 145 5.90 -15.66 -9.29
N LEU A 146 6.36 -16.35 -8.25
CA LEU A 146 7.12 -15.83 -7.11
C LEU A 146 8.59 -15.44 -7.45
N ASN A 147 8.98 -15.52 -8.73
CA ASN A 147 10.36 -15.30 -9.20
C ASN A 147 10.61 -13.91 -9.80
N SER A 148 9.61 -13.04 -9.89
CA SER A 148 9.77 -11.75 -10.57
C SER A 148 9.61 -10.56 -9.63
N GLN A 149 10.09 -9.40 -10.08
CA GLN A 149 9.97 -8.08 -9.43
C GLN A 149 8.53 -7.68 -9.06
N THR A 150 7.54 -8.54 -9.29
CA THR A 150 6.11 -8.35 -9.01
C THR A 150 5.63 -9.01 -7.71
N LEU A 151 6.46 -9.73 -6.94
CA LEU A 151 5.97 -10.46 -5.75
C LEU A 151 5.26 -9.56 -4.71
N SER A 152 5.66 -8.30 -4.58
CA SER A 152 4.95 -7.33 -3.72
C SER A 152 3.57 -6.97 -4.28
N ALA A 153 3.40 -6.96 -5.59
CA ALA A 153 2.13 -6.77 -6.26
C ALA A 153 1.29 -8.05 -6.18
N ASP A 154 1.87 -9.22 -6.38
CA ASP A 154 1.14 -10.48 -6.38
C ASP A 154 0.68 -10.84 -4.96
N LEU A 155 1.54 -10.82 -3.93
CA LEU A 155 1.10 -11.05 -2.53
C LEU A 155 0.00 -10.09 -2.06
N MET A 156 -0.08 -8.90 -2.67
CA MET A 156 -0.97 -7.83 -2.25
C MET A 156 -2.20 -7.66 -3.15
N LYS A 157 -2.20 -8.26 -4.35
CA LYS A 157 -3.33 -8.31 -5.30
C LYS A 157 -3.99 -9.70 -5.36
N SER A 158 -3.23 -10.79 -5.21
CA SER A 158 -3.60 -12.19 -5.46
C SER A 158 -4.52 -12.84 -4.43
N THR A 159 -5.32 -12.08 -3.69
CA THR A 159 -6.44 -12.69 -2.96
C THR A 159 -7.71 -12.76 -3.79
N ASP A 160 -7.61 -12.49 -5.10
CA ASP A 160 -8.67 -12.89 -6.03
C ASP A 160 -8.77 -14.41 -6.04
N SER A 161 -10.02 -14.85 -5.91
CA SER A 161 -10.45 -16.26 -5.91
C SER A 161 -10.12 -16.97 -7.22
#